data_AF-A0A7C9J8H4-F1
#
_entry.id   AF-A0A7C9J8H4-F1
#
_cell.length_a   1.000
_cell.length_b   1.000
_cell.length_c   1.000
_cell.angle_alpha   90.00
_cell.angle_beta   90.00
_cell.angle_gamma   90.00
#
_symmetry.space_group_name_H-M   'P 1'
#
loop_
_entity.id
_entity.type
_entity.pdbx_description
1 polymer ?
#
loop_
_entity_poly.entity_id
_entity_poly.type
_entity_poly.pdbx_seq_one_letter_code
_entity_poly.pdbx_strand_id
1 'polypeptide(L)'
;MRFLLLGHFEIQRPDGSQLAVTRIKHRQLLALLLLDSPHTVPTERCIAVLWGDGAPPSARRNLQTYIADLRKGLACSGVEIRTEPGGYRVADVEGRLDLADFEAARSAAAAALAEHDDAEAARLLRDGLALWRGGALQDLADSSEALRNAATQLNERRTAAIGDFAGACIRLGAYDEAIDQLRIAVDRAPLREDLRARLMLALHKSGRRADALLAYHDCRAALVEHIGVGPSTTLTALHDRILMEDAGL
;
A
#
# COMPACT_ATOMS: atom_id res chain seq x y z
N MET A 1 5.90 -20.37 5.59
CA MET A 1 6.54 -19.30 4.80
C MET A 1 5.61 -18.11 4.76
N ARG A 2 6.14 -16.89 4.71
CA ARG A 2 5.37 -15.65 4.52
C ARG A 2 5.71 -15.05 3.15
N PHE A 3 4.70 -14.49 2.49
CA PHE A 3 4.78 -13.80 1.22
C PHE A 3 4.55 -12.33 1.45
N LEU A 4 5.44 -11.53 0.87
CA LEU A 4 5.68 -10.18 1.29
C LEU A 4 5.62 -9.27 0.07
N LEU A 5 4.49 -8.57 -0.12
CA LEU A 5 4.19 -7.73 -1.29
C LEU A 5 4.25 -6.23 -0.96
N LEU A 6 4.15 -5.85 0.32
CA LEU A 6 4.10 -4.46 0.77
C LEU A 6 5.51 -3.84 0.89
N GLY A 7 6.26 -3.88 -0.20
CA GLY A 7 7.67 -3.52 -0.28
C GLY A 7 8.31 -4.21 -1.47
N HIS A 8 9.59 -4.58 -1.34
CA HIS A 8 10.18 -5.56 -2.26
C HIS A 8 9.43 -6.90 -2.14
N PHE A 9 9.23 -7.56 -3.28
CA PHE A 9 8.61 -8.87 -3.32
C PHE A 9 9.53 -9.92 -2.71
N GLU A 10 9.17 -10.42 -1.54
CA GLU A 10 9.96 -11.38 -0.78
C GLU A 10 9.14 -12.62 -0.41
N ILE A 11 9.85 -13.74 -0.23
CA ILE A 11 9.30 -14.95 0.38
C ILE A 11 10.19 -15.28 1.57
N GLN A 12 9.65 -15.20 2.78
CA GLN A 12 10.37 -15.50 4.01
C GLN A 12 10.03 -16.91 4.51
N ARG A 13 11.06 -17.65 4.88
CA ARG A 13 10.95 -18.94 5.56
C ARG A 13 10.64 -18.72 7.05
N PRO A 14 10.15 -19.76 7.75
CA PRO A 14 9.90 -19.67 9.19
C PRO A 14 11.13 -19.33 10.04
N ASP A 15 12.34 -19.65 9.55
CA ASP A 15 13.62 -19.31 10.18
C ASP A 15 14.08 -17.87 9.92
N GLY A 16 13.25 -17.05 9.25
CA GLY A 16 13.56 -15.66 8.86
C GLY A 16 14.40 -15.52 7.60
N SER A 17 14.93 -16.62 7.04
CA SER A 17 15.72 -16.56 5.80
C SER A 17 14.82 -16.30 4.57
N GLN A 18 15.36 -15.59 3.59
CA GLN A 18 14.66 -15.39 2.32
C GLN A 18 14.80 -16.61 1.41
N LEU A 19 13.68 -17.04 0.81
CA LEU A 19 13.67 -17.99 -0.29
C LEU A 19 13.85 -17.23 -1.61
N ALA A 20 15.03 -17.41 -2.22
CA ALA A 20 15.34 -16.74 -3.48
C ALA A 20 14.56 -17.34 -4.66
N VAL A 21 13.60 -16.59 -5.19
CA VAL A 21 13.02 -16.82 -6.53
C VAL A 21 13.76 -15.91 -7.50
N THR A 22 14.83 -16.41 -8.11
CA THR A 22 15.77 -15.56 -8.88
C THR A 22 15.23 -15.14 -10.24
N ARG A 23 14.39 -15.98 -10.86
CA ARG A 23 13.87 -15.72 -12.22
C ARG A 23 12.74 -14.70 -12.18
N ILE A 24 12.94 -13.56 -12.86
CA ILE A 24 11.97 -12.45 -12.90
C ILE A 24 10.56 -12.92 -13.30
N LYS A 25 10.42 -13.76 -14.33
CA LYS A 25 9.11 -14.29 -14.78
C LYS A 25 8.40 -15.12 -13.71
N HIS A 26 9.14 -15.84 -12.87
CA HIS A 26 8.55 -16.61 -11.77
C HIS A 26 8.06 -15.70 -10.65
N ARG A 27 8.84 -14.66 -10.31
CA ARG A 27 8.44 -13.62 -9.35
C ARG A 27 7.20 -12.88 -9.83
N GLN A 28 7.18 -12.44 -11.10
CA GLN A 28 6.04 -11.76 -11.72
C GLN A 28 4.76 -12.61 -11.65
N LEU A 29 4.86 -13.88 -12.06
CA LEU A 29 3.73 -14.79 -12.04
C LEU A 29 3.21 -15.03 -10.61
N LEU A 30 4.10 -15.31 -9.67
CA LEU A 30 3.70 -15.57 -8.29
C LEU A 30 3.10 -14.32 -7.63
N ALA A 31 3.69 -13.13 -7.83
CA ALA A 31 3.14 -11.88 -7.34
C ALA A 31 1.74 -11.61 -7.90
N LEU A 32 1.53 -11.82 -9.20
CA LEU A 32 0.21 -11.70 -9.83
C LEU A 32 -0.83 -12.64 -9.18
N LEU A 33 -0.48 -13.91 -9.00
CA LEU A 33 -1.40 -14.89 -8.41
C LEU A 33 -1.71 -14.58 -6.94
N LEU A 34 -0.74 -14.04 -6.19
CA LEU A 34 -0.93 -13.63 -4.78
C LEU A 34 -1.79 -12.36 -4.66
N LEU A 35 -1.65 -11.42 -5.59
CA LEU A 35 -2.47 -10.19 -5.64
C LEU A 35 -3.95 -10.50 -5.87
N ASP A 36 -4.27 -11.47 -6.73
CA ASP A 36 -5.66 -11.85 -7.04
C ASP A 36 -6.20 -12.94 -6.09
N SER A 37 -5.37 -13.48 -5.17
CA SER A 37 -5.79 -14.54 -4.23
C SER A 37 -7.01 -14.11 -3.39
N PRO A 38 -8.02 -14.98 -3.17
CA PRO A 38 -8.09 -16.41 -3.53
C PRO A 38 -8.71 -16.69 -4.91
N HIS A 39 -8.81 -15.68 -5.78
CA HIS A 39 -9.48 -15.78 -7.08
C HIS A 39 -8.59 -16.39 -8.17
N THR A 40 -9.23 -16.95 -9.18
CA THR A 40 -8.55 -17.51 -10.36
C THR A 40 -8.09 -16.41 -11.31
N VAL A 41 -6.79 -16.41 -11.61
CA VAL A 41 -6.19 -15.57 -12.65
C VAL A 41 -6.27 -16.30 -13.99
N PRO A 42 -6.90 -15.71 -15.01
CA PRO A 42 -6.98 -16.32 -16.33
C PRO A 42 -5.60 -16.57 -16.95
N THR A 43 -5.49 -17.65 -17.72
CA THR A 43 -4.26 -18.02 -18.44
C THR A 43 -3.74 -16.87 -19.31
N GLU A 44 -4.63 -16.19 -20.03
CA GLU A 44 -4.25 -15.06 -20.90
C GLU A 44 -3.75 -13.85 -20.10
N ARG A 45 -4.31 -13.58 -18.91
CA ARG A 45 -3.79 -12.53 -18.02
C ARG A 45 -2.39 -12.89 -17.50
N CYS A 46 -2.15 -14.16 -17.16
CA CYS A 46 -0.82 -14.64 -16.80
C CYS A 46 0.18 -14.42 -17.95
N ILE A 47 -0.20 -14.74 -19.19
CA ILE A 47 0.64 -14.54 -20.38
C ILE A 47 0.90 -13.05 -20.62
N ALA A 48 -0.13 -12.20 -20.58
CA ALA A 48 -0.02 -10.77 -20.79
C ALA A 48 0.93 -10.11 -19.77
N VAL A 49 0.86 -10.51 -18.49
CA VAL A 49 1.79 -10.00 -17.47
C VAL A 49 3.24 -10.43 -17.73
N LEU A 50 3.44 -11.63 -18.25
CA LEU A 50 4.76 -12.19 -18.49
C LEU A 50 5.38 -11.72 -19.80
N TRP A 51 4.62 -11.41 -20.85
CA TRP A 51 5.20 -11.10 -22.15
C TRP A 51 4.64 -9.85 -22.82
N GLY A 52 3.56 -9.26 -22.31
CA GLY A 52 2.84 -8.17 -22.98
C GLY A 52 2.44 -8.57 -24.39
N ASP A 53 2.60 -7.64 -25.33
CA ASP A 53 2.34 -7.88 -26.76
C ASP A 53 3.39 -8.79 -27.44
N GLY A 54 4.53 -9.01 -26.78
CA GLY A 54 5.65 -9.81 -27.29
C GLY A 54 5.58 -11.31 -26.96
N ALA A 55 4.38 -11.86 -26.78
CA ALA A 55 4.19 -13.26 -26.37
C ALA A 55 4.70 -14.24 -27.45
N PRO A 56 5.61 -15.17 -27.12
CA PRO A 56 6.05 -16.17 -28.08
C PRO A 56 4.94 -17.20 -28.35
N PRO A 57 4.98 -17.92 -29.50
CA PRO A 57 4.03 -19.02 -29.76
C PRO A 57 4.04 -20.13 -28.69
N SER A 58 5.13 -20.25 -27.93
CA SER A 58 5.30 -21.20 -26.83
C SER A 58 4.82 -20.69 -25.46
N ALA A 59 4.25 -19.47 -25.36
CA ALA A 59 3.89 -18.82 -24.09
C ALA A 59 3.06 -19.71 -23.15
N ARG A 60 2.01 -20.37 -23.67
CA ARG A 60 1.18 -21.29 -22.88
C ARG A 60 1.97 -22.46 -22.28
N ARG A 61 2.87 -23.05 -23.06
CA ARG A 61 3.74 -24.15 -22.62
C ARG A 61 4.75 -23.67 -21.58
N ASN A 62 5.38 -22.52 -21.82
CA ASN A 62 6.32 -21.91 -20.88
C ASN A 62 5.65 -21.56 -19.55
N LEU A 63 4.42 -21.04 -19.58
CA LEU A 63 3.63 -20.77 -18.38
C LEU A 63 3.40 -22.04 -17.56
N GLN A 64 3.03 -23.15 -18.19
CA GLN A 64 2.88 -24.44 -17.50
C GLN A 64 4.19 -24.88 -16.84
N THR A 65 5.33 -24.70 -17.51
CA THR A 65 6.65 -24.96 -16.93
C THR A 65 6.91 -24.08 -15.71
N TYR A 66 6.61 -22.77 -15.79
CA TYR A 66 6.81 -21.85 -14.66
C TYR A 66 5.90 -22.19 -13.48
N ILE A 67 4.66 -22.60 -13.73
CA ILE A 67 3.75 -23.08 -12.68
C ILE A 67 4.29 -24.35 -12.01
N ALA A 68 4.82 -25.29 -12.78
CA ALA A 68 5.42 -26.51 -12.24
C ALA A 68 6.66 -26.21 -11.38
N ASP A 69 7.54 -25.31 -11.85
CA ASP A 69 8.72 -24.87 -11.12
C ASP A 69 8.35 -24.14 -9.82
N LEU A 70 7.35 -23.25 -9.87
CA LEU A 70 6.82 -22.57 -8.69
C LEU A 70 6.22 -23.56 -7.68
N ARG A 71 5.39 -24.52 -8.13
CA ARG A 71 4.84 -25.57 -7.25
C ARG A 71 5.95 -26.34 -6.54
N LYS A 72 7.01 -26.70 -7.27
CA LYS A 72 8.17 -27.40 -6.68
C LYS A 72 8.88 -26.53 -5.65
N GLY A 73 9.09 -25.25 -5.93
CA GLY A 73 9.71 -24.30 -5.00
C GLY A 73 8.86 -24.02 -3.74
N LEU A 74 7.54 -24.12 -3.86
CA LEU A 74 6.59 -23.85 -2.79
C LEU A 74 6.13 -25.10 -2.03
N ALA A 75 6.62 -26.30 -2.36
CA ALA A 75 6.13 -27.55 -1.76
C ALA A 75 6.17 -27.56 -0.23
N CYS A 76 7.18 -26.93 0.39
CA CYS A 76 7.32 -26.84 1.85
C CYS A 76 6.70 -25.56 2.46
N SER A 77 6.00 -24.75 1.65
CA SER A 77 5.48 -23.45 2.08
C SER A 77 4.14 -23.53 2.80
N GLY A 78 3.39 -24.62 2.58
CA GLY A 78 1.97 -24.75 2.96
C GLY A 78 1.00 -23.96 2.06
N VAL A 79 1.51 -23.32 1.01
CA VAL A 79 0.73 -22.61 -0.02
C VAL A 79 0.75 -23.42 -1.31
N GLU A 80 -0.39 -23.49 -1.98
CA GLU A 80 -0.57 -24.28 -3.19
C GLU A 80 -1.00 -23.42 -4.38
N ILE A 81 -0.40 -23.63 -5.54
CA ILE A 81 -0.90 -23.08 -6.80
C ILE A 81 -1.82 -24.12 -7.45
N ARG A 82 -3.11 -23.87 -7.48
CA ARG A 82 -4.12 -24.77 -8.07
C ARG A 82 -4.37 -24.41 -9.53
N THR A 83 -4.52 -25.43 -10.36
CA THR A 83 -5.02 -25.26 -11.74
C THR A 83 -6.54 -25.30 -11.66
N GLU A 84 -7.18 -24.25 -12.14
CA GLU A 84 -8.62 -24.12 -12.20
C GLU A 84 -9.08 -24.06 -13.67
N PRO A 85 -10.37 -24.29 -13.97
CA PRO A 85 -10.88 -24.07 -15.31
C PRO A 85 -10.51 -22.66 -15.83
N GLY A 86 -9.70 -22.60 -16.89
CA GLY A 86 -9.27 -21.36 -17.53
C GLY A 86 -8.06 -20.65 -16.92
N GLY A 87 -7.49 -21.11 -15.81
CA GLY A 87 -6.43 -20.36 -15.15
C GLY A 87 -5.79 -21.02 -13.93
N TYR A 88 -5.22 -20.16 -13.08
CA TYR A 88 -4.49 -20.57 -11.88
C TYR A 88 -4.89 -19.69 -10.71
N ARG A 89 -4.92 -20.26 -9.50
CA ARG A 89 -5.05 -19.48 -8.26
C ARG A 89 -4.04 -19.95 -7.23
N VAL A 90 -3.68 -19.07 -6.32
CA VAL A 90 -2.97 -19.47 -5.09
C VAL A 90 -4.03 -19.71 -4.00
N ALA A 91 -3.86 -20.80 -3.25
CA ALA A 91 -4.70 -21.17 -2.12
C ALA A 91 -3.89 -21.21 -0.82
N ASP A 92 -4.59 -21.24 0.31
CA ASP A 92 -4.03 -21.46 1.65
C ASP A 92 -3.04 -20.36 2.11
N VAL A 93 -3.30 -19.11 1.72
CA VAL A 93 -2.47 -17.92 2.03
C VAL A 93 -2.81 -17.21 3.34
N GLU A 94 -3.85 -17.64 4.04
CA GLU A 94 -4.30 -17.02 5.30
C GLU A 94 -3.18 -17.03 6.35
N GLY A 95 -2.92 -15.87 6.98
CA GLY A 95 -1.82 -15.66 7.92
C GLY A 95 -0.41 -15.78 7.30
N ARG A 96 -0.32 -15.88 5.96
CA ARG A 96 0.94 -16.02 5.22
C ARG A 96 1.20 -14.87 4.27
N LEU A 97 0.25 -13.98 4.03
CA LEU A 97 0.35 -12.89 3.06
C LEU A 97 0.19 -11.54 3.76
N ASP A 98 1.23 -10.71 3.74
CA ASP A 98 1.20 -9.38 4.38
C ASP A 98 0.10 -8.46 3.82
N LEU A 99 -0.20 -8.58 2.52
CA LEU A 99 -1.33 -7.88 1.91
C LEU A 99 -2.67 -8.28 2.54
N ALA A 100 -2.90 -9.57 2.80
CA ALA A 100 -4.13 -10.03 3.44
C ALA A 100 -4.23 -9.52 4.88
N ASP A 101 -3.13 -9.55 5.63
CA ASP A 101 -3.06 -9.02 6.99
C ASP A 101 -3.36 -7.51 7.02
N PHE A 102 -2.82 -6.75 6.05
CA PHE A 102 -3.08 -5.31 5.92
C PHE A 102 -4.54 -4.99 5.58
N GLU A 103 -5.15 -5.73 4.65
CA GLU A 103 -6.57 -5.52 4.30
C GLU A 103 -7.50 -5.90 5.47
N ALA A 104 -7.16 -6.95 6.22
CA ALA A 104 -7.89 -7.32 7.43
C ALA A 104 -7.82 -6.21 8.50
N ALA A 105 -6.62 -5.65 8.74
CA ALA A 105 -6.43 -4.53 9.66
C ALA A 105 -7.23 -3.29 9.22
N ARG A 106 -7.22 -2.95 7.92
CA ARG A 106 -8.03 -1.86 7.37
C ARG A 106 -9.53 -2.09 7.58
N SER A 107 -10.02 -3.29 7.29
CA SER A 107 -11.44 -3.60 7.44
C SER A 107 -11.89 -3.57 8.89
N ALA A 108 -11.08 -4.09 9.82
CA ALA A 108 -11.38 -4.05 11.25
C ALA A 108 -11.33 -2.62 11.79
N ALA A 109 -10.35 -1.81 11.36
CA ALA A 109 -10.27 -0.41 11.75
C ALA A 109 -11.46 0.42 11.24
N ALA A 110 -11.95 0.15 10.03
CA ALA A 110 -13.14 0.80 9.51
C ALA A 110 -14.39 0.50 10.36
N ALA A 111 -14.53 -0.74 10.86
CA ALA A 111 -15.59 -1.10 11.80
C ALA A 111 -15.44 -0.34 13.13
N ALA A 112 -14.23 -0.30 13.71
CA ALA A 112 -13.96 0.46 14.94
C ALA A 112 -14.27 1.96 14.79
N LEU A 113 -13.90 2.58 13.66
CA LEU A 113 -14.23 3.98 13.37
C LEU A 113 -15.75 4.22 13.28
N ALA A 114 -16.50 3.28 12.71
CA ALA A 114 -17.96 3.36 12.64
C ALA A 114 -18.62 3.28 14.03
N GLU A 115 -17.97 2.62 14.99
CA GLU A 115 -18.36 2.53 16.40
C GLU A 115 -17.78 3.65 17.26
N HIS A 116 -17.08 4.63 16.64
CA HIS A 116 -16.36 5.71 17.32
C HIS A 116 -15.26 5.26 18.28
N ASP A 117 -14.72 4.05 18.11
CA ASP A 117 -13.56 3.56 18.84
C ASP A 117 -12.26 3.96 18.11
N ASP A 118 -11.87 5.21 18.30
CA ASP A 118 -10.64 5.77 17.72
C ASP A 118 -9.39 5.04 18.22
N ALA A 119 -9.39 4.55 19.46
CA ALA A 119 -8.23 3.89 20.06
C ALA A 119 -7.94 2.56 19.38
N GLU A 120 -8.97 1.73 19.18
CA GLU A 120 -8.82 0.45 18.49
C GLU A 120 -8.54 0.66 17.00
N ALA A 121 -9.20 1.63 16.35
CA ALA A 121 -8.91 1.97 14.96
C ALA A 121 -7.45 2.38 14.76
N ALA A 122 -6.91 3.25 15.63
CA ALA A 122 -5.51 3.67 15.56
C ALA A 122 -4.56 2.48 15.79
N ARG A 123 -4.87 1.59 16.75
CA ARG A 123 -4.04 0.40 17.02
C ARG A 123 -4.00 -0.53 15.80
N LEU A 124 -5.15 -0.87 15.22
CA LEU A 124 -5.25 -1.75 14.07
C LEU A 124 -4.54 -1.17 12.84
N LEU A 125 -4.72 0.13 12.57
CA LEU A 125 -4.05 0.78 11.44
C LEU A 125 -2.54 0.89 11.66
N ARG A 126 -2.07 1.11 12.90
CA ARG A 126 -0.64 1.10 13.23
C ARG A 126 -0.02 -0.25 12.89
N ASP A 127 -0.65 -1.34 13.33
CA ASP A 127 -0.19 -2.70 13.08
C ASP A 127 -0.18 -3.01 11.57
N GLY A 128 -1.23 -2.64 10.84
CA GLY A 128 -1.31 -2.81 9.40
C GLY A 128 -0.27 -1.98 8.63
N LEU A 129 -0.05 -0.73 9.01
CA LEU A 129 0.94 0.16 8.38
C LEU A 129 2.38 -0.31 8.65
N ALA A 130 2.65 -0.96 9.78
CA ALA A 130 3.96 -1.52 10.11
C ALA A 130 4.38 -2.68 9.17
N LEU A 131 3.44 -3.30 8.46
CA LEU A 131 3.73 -4.32 7.45
C LEU A 131 4.44 -3.77 6.22
N TRP A 132 4.35 -2.45 5.98
CA TRP A 132 4.89 -1.80 4.81
C TRP A 132 6.39 -1.51 4.94
N ARG A 133 7.20 -2.22 4.15
CA ARG A 133 8.67 -2.06 4.07
C ARG A 133 9.13 -1.07 2.98
N GLY A 134 8.22 -0.61 2.14
CA GLY A 134 8.52 0.24 0.98
C GLY A 134 7.27 0.55 0.18
N GLY A 135 7.43 0.97 -1.08
CA GLY A 135 6.30 0.98 -2.03
C GLY A 135 5.90 -0.46 -2.39
N ALA A 136 4.62 -0.72 -2.66
CA ALA A 136 4.17 -2.06 -3.03
C ALA A 136 4.92 -2.59 -4.27
N LEU A 137 5.35 -3.84 -4.21
CA LEU A 137 6.08 -4.53 -5.29
C LEU A 137 7.25 -3.73 -5.85
N GLN A 138 8.04 -3.05 -5.01
CA GLN A 138 9.03 -2.06 -5.44
C GLN A 138 10.00 -2.53 -6.54
N ASP A 139 10.40 -3.80 -6.53
CA ASP A 139 11.30 -4.41 -7.51
C ASP A 139 10.59 -5.03 -8.72
N LEU A 140 9.26 -5.17 -8.67
CA LEU A 140 8.44 -5.77 -9.72
C LEU A 140 7.44 -4.80 -10.36
N ALA A 141 7.18 -3.63 -9.78
CA ALA A 141 6.15 -2.71 -10.22
C ALA A 141 6.34 -2.36 -11.70
N ASP A 142 7.55 -1.98 -12.11
CA ASP A 142 7.82 -1.60 -13.50
C ASP A 142 8.05 -2.77 -14.47
N SER A 143 7.98 -4.00 -13.97
CA SER A 143 8.23 -5.19 -14.78
C SER A 143 7.06 -5.56 -15.72
N SER A 144 5.85 -5.08 -15.43
CA SER A 144 4.69 -5.15 -16.31
C SER A 144 3.66 -4.08 -15.94
N GLU A 145 2.82 -3.69 -16.89
CA GLU A 145 1.77 -2.69 -16.65
C GLU A 145 0.77 -3.14 -15.57
N ALA A 146 0.38 -4.41 -15.57
CA ALA A 146 -0.56 -4.92 -14.57
C ALA A 146 -0.01 -4.85 -13.14
N LEU A 147 1.28 -5.17 -12.95
CA LEU A 147 1.91 -5.10 -11.64
C LEU A 147 2.13 -3.65 -11.20
N ARG A 148 2.46 -2.74 -12.13
CA ARG A 148 2.51 -1.30 -11.84
C ARG A 148 1.14 -0.79 -11.38
N ASN A 149 0.07 -1.13 -12.11
CA ASN A 149 -1.28 -0.70 -11.75
C ASN A 149 -1.73 -1.26 -10.40
N ALA A 150 -1.39 -2.53 -10.11
CA ALA A 150 -1.65 -3.13 -8.80
C ALA A 150 -0.86 -2.42 -7.68
N ALA A 151 0.43 -2.16 -7.90
CA ALA A 151 1.26 -1.44 -6.94
C ALA A 151 0.73 -0.02 -6.67
N THR A 152 0.30 0.71 -7.70
CA THR A 152 -0.35 2.02 -7.56
C THR A 152 -1.58 1.95 -6.69
N GLN A 153 -2.52 1.04 -6.98
CA GLN A 153 -3.74 0.86 -6.18
C GLN A 153 -3.43 0.50 -4.72
N LEU A 154 -2.43 -0.36 -4.47
CA LEU A 154 -2.03 -0.69 -3.11
C LEU A 154 -1.45 0.53 -2.37
N ASN A 155 -0.61 1.33 -3.04
CA ASN A 155 -0.07 2.55 -2.45
C ASN A 155 -1.17 3.60 -2.17
N GLU A 156 -2.23 3.66 -2.98
CA GLU A 156 -3.41 4.48 -2.70
C GLU A 156 -4.16 3.98 -1.45
N ARG A 157 -4.34 2.66 -1.29
CA ARG A 157 -4.93 2.07 -0.07
C ARG A 157 -4.07 2.34 1.17
N ARG A 158 -2.75 2.30 1.06
CA ARG A 158 -1.83 2.73 2.12
C ARG A 158 -2.08 4.18 2.51
N THR A 159 -2.19 5.05 1.52
CA THR A 159 -2.40 6.49 1.71
C THR A 159 -3.71 6.77 2.43
N ALA A 160 -4.79 6.07 2.05
CA ALA A 160 -6.05 6.14 2.76
C ALA A 160 -5.93 5.66 4.22
N ALA A 161 -5.25 4.53 4.48
CA ALA A 161 -5.02 4.02 5.84
C ALA A 161 -4.26 5.02 6.72
N ILE A 162 -3.26 5.72 6.17
CA ILE A 162 -2.54 6.77 6.88
C ILE A 162 -3.48 7.93 7.23
N GLY A 163 -4.36 8.33 6.29
CA GLY A 163 -5.35 9.37 6.53
C GLY A 163 -6.32 9.02 7.68
N ASP A 164 -6.79 7.78 7.70
CA ASP A 164 -7.70 7.26 8.75
C ASP A 164 -6.97 7.17 10.10
N PHE A 165 -5.74 6.64 10.11
CA PHE A 165 -4.90 6.53 11.30
C PHE A 165 -4.62 7.90 11.91
N ALA A 166 -4.17 8.85 11.08
CA ALA A 166 -3.91 10.21 11.52
C ALA A 166 -5.18 10.90 12.05
N GLY A 167 -6.32 10.67 11.40
CA GLY A 167 -7.61 11.19 11.89
C GLY A 167 -7.94 10.70 13.30
N ALA A 168 -7.80 9.39 13.55
CA ALA A 168 -8.02 8.80 14.87
C ALA A 168 -7.01 9.33 15.90
N CYS A 169 -5.72 9.35 15.57
CA CYS A 169 -4.67 9.87 16.45
C CYS A 169 -4.89 11.34 16.82
N ILE A 170 -5.32 12.20 15.88
CA ILE A 170 -5.62 13.60 16.17
C ILE A 170 -6.78 13.73 17.16
N ARG A 171 -7.84 12.91 17.04
CA ARG A 171 -8.96 12.90 18.00
C ARG A 171 -8.56 12.43 19.38
N LEU A 172 -7.61 11.49 19.47
CA LEU A 172 -7.05 10.98 20.73
C LEU A 172 -5.99 11.90 21.35
N GLY A 173 -5.56 12.96 20.65
CA GLY A 173 -4.44 13.81 21.09
C GLY A 173 -3.05 13.20 20.87
N ALA A 174 -2.96 12.08 20.15
CA ALA A 174 -1.71 11.41 19.79
C ALA A 174 -1.05 12.06 18.56
N TYR A 175 -0.74 13.36 18.65
CA TYR A 175 -0.34 14.16 17.49
C TYR A 175 0.99 13.71 16.86
N ASP A 176 1.97 13.32 17.65
CA ASP A 176 3.30 12.91 17.13
C ASP A 176 3.20 11.66 16.25
N GLU A 177 2.40 10.68 16.65
CA GLU A 177 2.13 9.48 15.83
C GLU A 177 1.48 9.84 14.49
N ALA A 178 0.52 10.77 14.51
CA ALA A 178 -0.12 11.26 13.29
C ALA A 178 0.89 11.98 12.38
N ILE A 179 1.73 12.85 12.94
CA ILE A 179 2.73 13.63 12.20
C ILE A 179 3.73 12.71 11.50
N ASP A 180 4.24 11.68 12.19
CA ASP A 180 5.23 10.76 11.64
C ASP A 180 4.70 10.01 10.41
N GLN A 181 3.48 9.48 10.47
CA GLN A 181 2.87 8.80 9.32
C GLN A 181 2.48 9.77 8.20
N LEU A 182 1.98 10.96 8.54
CA LEU A 182 1.57 11.96 7.54
C LEU A 182 2.75 12.50 6.73
N ARG A 183 3.92 12.70 7.35
CA ARG A 183 5.14 13.10 6.62
C ARG A 183 5.52 12.09 5.54
N ILE A 184 5.51 10.80 5.89
CA ILE A 184 5.77 9.71 4.95
C ILE A 184 4.77 9.73 3.77
N ALA A 185 3.51 10.06 4.02
CA ALA A 185 2.48 10.10 2.99
C ALA A 185 2.57 11.35 2.10
N VAL A 186 2.83 12.53 2.69
CA VAL A 186 2.98 13.79 1.95
C VAL A 186 4.20 13.75 1.03
N ASP A 187 5.31 13.16 1.47
CA ASP A 187 6.52 13.02 0.63
C ASP A 187 6.26 12.16 -0.63
N ARG A 188 5.36 11.17 -0.52
CA ARG A 188 4.98 10.31 -1.65
C ARG A 188 3.88 10.89 -2.51
N ALA A 189 3.03 11.72 -1.94
CA ALA A 189 1.87 12.28 -2.61
C ALA A 189 1.78 13.81 -2.36
N PRO A 190 2.74 14.58 -2.90
CA PRO A 190 2.91 16.00 -2.56
C PRO A 190 1.71 16.87 -2.95
N LEU A 191 0.88 16.40 -3.89
CA LEU A 191 -0.34 17.08 -4.37
C LEU A 191 -1.60 16.72 -3.57
N ARG A 192 -1.52 15.83 -2.56
CA ARG A 192 -2.67 15.43 -1.74
C ARG A 192 -2.91 16.41 -0.61
N GLU A 193 -3.69 17.44 -0.92
CA GLU A 193 -4.05 18.51 0.03
C GLU A 193 -4.75 17.99 1.29
N ASP A 194 -5.49 16.89 1.22
CA ASP A 194 -6.18 16.30 2.38
C ASP A 194 -5.20 15.79 3.45
N LEU A 195 -4.09 15.19 3.03
CA LEU A 195 -3.02 14.76 3.93
C LEU A 195 -2.26 15.97 4.49
N ARG A 196 -2.02 16.97 3.64
CA ARG A 196 -1.39 18.21 4.06
C ARG A 196 -2.21 18.93 5.13
N ALA A 197 -3.53 19.02 4.95
CA ALA A 197 -4.42 19.63 5.93
C ALA A 197 -4.37 18.91 7.28
N ARG A 198 -4.40 17.57 7.29
CA ARG A 198 -4.25 16.79 8.53
C ARG A 198 -2.89 17.01 9.19
N LEU A 199 -1.81 17.13 8.40
CA LEU A 199 -0.46 17.40 8.92
C LEU A 199 -0.38 18.79 9.55
N MET A 200 -0.93 19.80 8.88
CA MET A 200 -1.03 21.16 9.41
C MET A 200 -1.80 21.19 10.73
N LEU A 201 -2.94 20.49 10.80
CA LEU A 201 -3.75 20.43 12.01
C LEU A 201 -3.01 19.74 13.16
N ALA A 202 -2.38 18.59 12.94
CA ALA A 202 -1.62 17.87 13.96
C ALA A 202 -0.41 18.68 14.46
N LEU A 203 0.32 19.34 13.55
CA LEU A 203 1.44 20.24 13.90
C LEU A 203 0.95 21.43 14.72
N HIS A 204 -0.15 22.06 14.34
CA HIS A 204 -0.72 23.17 15.11
C HIS A 204 -1.14 22.73 16.52
N LYS A 205 -1.88 21.62 16.62
CA LYS A 205 -2.37 21.06 17.89
C LYS A 205 -1.28 20.60 18.85
N SER A 206 -0.12 20.20 18.32
CA SER A 206 1.08 19.89 19.12
C SER A 206 1.91 21.13 19.50
N GLY A 207 1.43 22.35 19.22
CA GLY A 207 2.13 23.60 19.52
C GLY A 207 3.20 24.00 18.50
N ARG A 208 3.33 23.25 17.38
CA ARG A 208 4.31 23.46 16.32
C ARG A 208 3.76 24.33 15.19
N ARG A 209 3.25 25.52 15.54
CA ARG A 209 2.58 26.45 14.60
C ARG A 209 3.44 26.81 13.39
N ALA A 210 4.73 27.08 13.61
CA ALA A 210 5.66 27.41 12.52
C ALA A 210 5.76 26.27 11.49
N ASP A 211 5.89 25.02 11.96
CA ASP A 211 5.93 23.84 11.10
C ASP A 211 4.63 23.65 10.32
N ALA A 212 3.47 23.94 10.93
CA ALA A 212 2.18 23.88 10.25
C ALA A 212 2.09 24.88 9.09
N LEU A 213 2.58 26.11 9.29
CA LEU A 213 2.61 27.14 8.23
C LEU A 213 3.62 26.79 7.13
N LEU A 214 4.79 26.23 7.48
CA LEU A 214 5.75 25.72 6.50
C LEU A 214 5.14 24.61 5.64
N ALA A 215 4.41 23.68 6.25
CA ALA A 215 3.74 22.61 5.51
C ALA A 215 2.74 23.15 4.45
N TYR A 216 2.03 24.25 4.75
CA TYR A 216 1.18 24.93 3.76
C TYR A 216 2.00 25.49 2.57
N HIS A 217 3.10 26.18 2.87
CA HIS A 217 3.95 26.77 1.84
C HIS A 217 4.57 25.72 0.93
N ASP A 218 5.05 24.61 1.50
CA ASP A 218 5.56 23.46 0.75
C ASP A 218 4.48 22.87 -0.18
N CYS A 219 3.22 22.82 0.29
CA CYS A 219 2.09 22.37 -0.54
C CYS A 219 1.82 23.29 -1.70
N ARG A 220 1.78 24.58 -1.41
CA ARG A 220 1.55 25.61 -2.42
C ARG A 220 2.65 25.58 -3.49
N ALA A 221 3.90 25.44 -3.09
CA ALA A 221 5.02 25.32 -4.02
C ALA A 221 4.84 24.10 -4.93
N ALA A 222 4.55 22.92 -4.36
CA ALA A 222 4.35 21.70 -5.13
C ALA A 222 3.16 21.80 -6.11
N LEU A 223 2.03 22.36 -5.69
CA LEU A 223 0.85 22.53 -6.56
C LEU A 223 1.13 23.47 -7.74
N VAL A 224 1.79 24.60 -7.46
CA VAL A 224 2.15 25.57 -8.49
C VAL A 224 3.15 24.96 -9.48
N GLU A 225 4.15 24.25 -8.98
CA GLU A 225 5.19 23.62 -9.81
C GLU A 225 4.63 22.51 -10.70
N HIS A 226 3.83 21.58 -10.15
CA HIS A 226 3.41 20.39 -10.88
C HIS A 226 2.18 20.60 -11.77
N ILE A 227 1.24 21.45 -11.34
CA ILE A 227 -0.06 21.57 -12.02
C ILE A 227 -0.49 23.03 -12.25
N GLY A 228 0.33 24.02 -11.88
CA GLY A 228 0.10 25.43 -12.20
C GLY A 228 -1.07 26.08 -11.45
N VAL A 229 -1.57 25.46 -10.38
CA VAL A 229 -2.68 25.99 -9.57
C VAL A 229 -2.27 26.25 -8.12
N GLY A 230 -3.01 27.14 -7.47
CA GLY A 230 -2.85 27.39 -6.03
C GLY A 230 -3.59 26.36 -5.16
N PRO A 231 -3.39 26.42 -3.84
CA PRO A 231 -4.12 25.60 -2.88
C PRO A 231 -5.64 25.73 -2.99
N SER A 232 -6.34 24.66 -2.62
CA SER A 232 -7.79 24.66 -2.45
C SER A 232 -8.25 25.66 -1.39
N THR A 233 -9.54 26.01 -1.46
CA THR A 233 -10.19 26.87 -0.46
C THR A 233 -10.15 26.25 0.93
N THR A 234 -10.29 24.93 1.05
CA THR A 234 -10.19 24.18 2.31
C THR A 234 -8.81 24.36 2.95
N LEU A 235 -7.74 24.19 2.17
CA LEU A 235 -6.37 24.29 2.69
C LEU A 235 -6.01 25.75 3.05
N THR A 236 -6.46 26.70 2.23
CA THR A 236 -6.29 28.14 2.47
C THR A 236 -7.03 28.57 3.75
N ALA A 237 -8.27 28.13 3.95
CA ALA A 237 -9.05 28.45 5.15
C ALA A 237 -8.40 27.89 6.42
N LEU A 238 -7.84 26.67 6.37
CA LEU A 238 -7.11 26.10 7.49
C LEU A 238 -5.86 26.92 7.84
N HIS A 239 -5.08 27.32 6.82
CA HIS A 239 -3.93 28.21 7.00
C HIS A 239 -4.34 29.52 7.70
N ASP A 240 -5.41 30.16 7.24
CA ASP A 240 -5.87 31.44 7.80
C ASP A 240 -6.34 31.30 9.25
N ARG A 241 -7.04 30.20 9.59
CA ARG A 241 -7.44 29.92 10.98
C ARG A 241 -6.22 29.68 11.89
N ILE A 242 -5.18 29.00 11.41
CA ILE A 242 -3.91 28.80 12.13
C ILE A 242 -3.14 30.12 12.29
N LEU A 243 -3.21 31.02 11.30
CA LEU A 243 -2.64 32.35 11.40
C LEU A 243 -3.32 33.20 12.47
N MET A 244 -4.64 33.09 12.60
CA MET A 244 -5.43 33.86 13.57
C MET A 244 -5.47 33.24 14.98
N GLU A 245 -4.80 32.10 15.19
CA GLU A 245 -4.83 31.34 16.46
C GLU A 245 -6.26 31.04 16.92
N ASP A 246 -7.12 30.63 15.98
CA ASP A 246 -8.52 30.31 16.25
C ASP A 246 -8.62 29.15 17.26
N ALA A 247 -9.16 29.45 18.45
CA ALA A 247 -9.36 28.49 19.54
C ALA A 247 -10.37 27.37 19.20
N GLY A 248 -11.14 27.51 18.12
CA GLY A 248 -12.08 26.50 17.61
C GLY A 248 -11.50 25.52 16.58
N LEU A 249 -10.20 25.61 16.28
CA LEU A 249 -9.48 24.54 15.56
C LEU A 249 -9.29 23.33 16.45
#